data_AF-A0A524IQ21-F1
#
_entry.id   AF-A0A524IQ21-F1
#
_cell.length_a   1.000
_cell.length_b   1.000
_cell.length_c   1.000
_cell.angle_alpha   90.00
_cell.angle_beta   90.00
_cell.angle_gamma   90.00
#
_symmetry.space_group_name_H-M   'P 1'
#
loop_
_entity.id
_entity.type
_entity.pdbx_description
1 polymer ?
#
loop_
_entity_poly.entity_id
_entity_poly.type
_entity_poly.pdbx_seq_one_letter_code
_entity_poly.pdbx_strand_id
1 'polypeptide(L)'
;MKTIQYVSVLLFGVALAAPAFAEDDSALDERVRVLEEKLEKVGEEAESSRPGTDRFLLRGYGSAGFVDRDGGDSTFQASVSPLFLWQVADRVLFEAELELELEDSDTNVELEYADLSYVLTDY
;
A
#
# COMPACT_ATOMS: atom_id res chain seq x y z
N MET A 1 -79.70 -25.01 -23.37
CA MET A 1 -78.75 -26.05 -22.91
C MET A 1 -78.06 -26.63 -24.13
N LYS A 2 -76.74 -26.44 -24.26
CA LYS A 2 -75.91 -27.03 -25.32
C LYS A 2 -74.86 -27.92 -24.67
N THR A 3 -74.88 -29.19 -25.03
CA THR A 3 -73.93 -30.24 -24.64
C THR A 3 -72.59 -30.00 -25.33
N ILE A 4 -71.47 -30.09 -24.60
CA ILE A 4 -70.13 -30.12 -25.18
C ILE A 4 -69.39 -31.33 -24.62
N GLN A 5 -68.88 -32.13 -25.55
CA GLN A 5 -68.23 -33.43 -25.35
C GLN A 5 -66.76 -33.26 -24.94
N TYR A 6 -66.28 -34.18 -24.11
CA TYR A 6 -64.87 -34.29 -23.71
C TYR A 6 -64.01 -34.85 -24.85
N VAL A 7 -62.80 -34.31 -24.99
CA VAL A 7 -61.72 -34.91 -25.79
C VAL A 7 -60.56 -35.21 -24.83
N SER A 8 -60.28 -36.48 -24.57
CA SER A 8 -59.07 -36.90 -23.87
C SER A 8 -57.95 -37.09 -24.89
N VAL A 9 -56.78 -36.50 -24.64
CA VAL A 9 -55.56 -36.80 -25.37
C VAL A 9 -54.68 -37.65 -24.46
N LEU A 10 -54.47 -38.90 -24.88
CA LEU A 10 -53.45 -39.80 -24.31
C LEU A 10 -52.09 -39.39 -24.86
N LEU A 11 -51.19 -38.90 -24.00
CA LEU A 11 -49.77 -38.77 -24.34
C LEU A 11 -49.02 -39.98 -23.79
N PHE A 12 -48.47 -40.79 -24.70
CA PHE A 12 -47.55 -41.88 -24.42
C PHE A 12 -46.24 -41.34 -23.83
N GLY A 13 -45.74 -41.97 -22.78
CA GLY A 13 -44.50 -41.59 -22.13
C GLY A 13 -43.26 -41.88 -22.99
N VAL A 14 -42.30 -40.95 -22.96
CA VAL A 14 -40.88 -41.24 -23.12
C VAL A 14 -40.22 -40.76 -21.84
N ALA A 15 -39.82 -41.69 -20.99
CA ALA A 15 -38.92 -41.40 -19.88
C ALA A 15 -37.52 -41.14 -20.48
N LEU A 16 -37.20 -39.86 -20.70
CA LEU A 16 -35.83 -39.45 -20.95
C LEU A 16 -35.12 -39.48 -19.60
N ALA A 17 -34.31 -40.51 -19.36
CA ALA A 17 -33.40 -40.52 -18.22
C ALA A 17 -32.42 -39.35 -18.38
N ALA A 18 -32.63 -38.28 -17.61
CA ALA A 18 -31.62 -37.24 -17.46
C ALA A 18 -30.41 -37.90 -16.76
N PRO A 19 -29.17 -37.76 -17.27
CA PRO A 19 -28.02 -38.05 -16.44
C PRO A 19 -28.09 -37.09 -15.25
N ALA A 20 -28.26 -37.64 -14.05
CA ALA A 20 -28.01 -36.90 -12.83
C ALA A 20 -26.52 -36.53 -12.85
N PHE A 21 -26.22 -35.29 -13.21
CA PHE A 21 -24.97 -34.67 -12.82
C PHE A 21 -25.04 -34.53 -11.30
N ALA A 22 -24.62 -35.58 -10.59
CA ALA A 22 -24.21 -35.43 -9.21
C ALA A 22 -22.97 -34.52 -9.26
N GLU A 23 -23.15 -33.25 -8.95
CA GLU A 23 -22.03 -32.38 -8.62
C GLU A 23 -21.30 -33.06 -7.45
N ASP A 24 -20.02 -33.35 -7.66
CA ASP A 24 -19.18 -34.00 -6.67
C ASP A 24 -18.81 -32.96 -5.60
N ASP A 25 -19.67 -32.84 -4.58
CA ASP A 25 -19.50 -31.92 -3.45
C ASP A 25 -18.13 -32.07 -2.78
N SER A 26 -17.55 -33.28 -2.80
CA SER A 26 -16.22 -33.53 -2.23
C SER A 26 -15.09 -32.89 -3.05
N ALA A 27 -15.24 -32.84 -4.37
CA ALA A 27 -14.33 -32.14 -5.26
C ALA A 27 -14.50 -30.62 -5.19
N LEU A 28 -15.69 -30.13 -4.82
CA LEU A 28 -15.92 -28.71 -4.56
C LEU A 28 -15.29 -28.27 -3.23
N ASP A 29 -15.45 -29.04 -2.17
CA ASP A 29 -14.86 -28.77 -0.86
C ASP A 29 -13.33 -28.71 -0.92
N GLU A 30 -12.71 -29.65 -1.63
CA GLU A 30 -11.25 -29.67 -1.81
C GLU A 30 -10.77 -28.43 -2.59
N ARG A 31 -11.53 -27.99 -3.60
CA ARG A 31 -11.20 -26.78 -4.38
C ARG A 31 -11.33 -25.51 -3.53
N VAL A 32 -12.32 -25.43 -2.66
CA VAL A 32 -12.49 -24.31 -1.71
C VAL A 32 -11.31 -24.26 -0.76
N ARG A 33 -10.94 -25.39 -0.16
CA ARG A 33 -9.81 -25.47 0.78
C ARG A 33 -8.48 -25.07 0.12
N VAL A 34 -8.21 -25.56 -1.08
CA VAL A 34 -7.01 -25.20 -1.85
C VAL A 34 -7.03 -23.72 -2.24
N LEU A 35 -8.20 -23.13 -2.49
CA LEU A 35 -8.33 -21.70 -2.77
C LEU A 35 -8.05 -20.87 -1.52
N GLU A 36 -8.52 -21.27 -0.35
CA GLU A 36 -8.25 -20.60 0.93
C GLU A 36 -6.76 -20.60 1.25
N GLU A 37 -6.08 -21.76 1.15
CA GLU A 37 -4.64 -21.88 1.38
C GLU A 37 -3.83 -21.01 0.41
N LYS A 38 -4.22 -20.99 -0.88
CA LYS A 38 -3.58 -20.13 -1.88
C LYS A 38 -3.84 -18.65 -1.61
N LEU A 39 -5.02 -18.29 -1.13
CA LEU A 39 -5.36 -16.91 -0.82
C LEU A 39 -4.55 -16.40 0.37
N GLU A 40 -4.39 -17.22 1.42
CA GLU A 40 -3.57 -16.92 2.58
C GLU A 40 -2.10 -16.70 2.16
N LYS A 41 -1.54 -17.66 1.41
CA LYS A 41 -0.16 -17.55 0.91
C LYS A 41 0.06 -16.34 0.00
N VAL A 42 -0.88 -16.06 -0.92
CA VAL A 42 -0.81 -14.87 -1.77
C VAL A 42 -0.96 -13.59 -0.94
N GLY A 43 -1.76 -13.60 0.13
CA GLY A 43 -1.87 -12.49 1.07
C GLY A 43 -0.55 -12.20 1.79
N GLU A 44 0.14 -13.23 2.30
CA GLU A 44 1.46 -13.09 2.92
C GLU A 44 2.54 -12.66 1.93
N GLU A 45 2.57 -13.24 0.73
CA GLU A 45 3.49 -12.84 -0.35
C GLU A 45 3.20 -11.40 -0.80
N ALA A 46 1.93 -10.96 -0.85
CA ALA A 46 1.56 -9.59 -1.19
C ALA A 46 1.92 -8.59 -0.08
N GLU A 47 1.69 -8.91 1.19
CA GLU A 47 2.09 -8.05 2.33
C GLU A 47 3.62 -7.93 2.42
N SER A 48 4.35 -9.03 2.25
CA SER A 48 5.82 -9.03 2.29
C SER A 48 6.49 -8.40 1.05
N SER A 49 5.79 -8.36 -0.09
CA SER A 49 6.29 -7.76 -1.34
C SER A 49 5.85 -6.31 -1.55
N ARG A 50 5.03 -5.75 -0.66
CA ARG A 50 4.64 -4.34 -0.69
C ARG A 50 5.87 -3.45 -0.48
N PRO A 51 6.30 -2.68 -1.49
CA PRO A 51 7.29 -1.64 -1.28
C PRO A 51 6.64 -0.53 -0.45
N GLY A 52 7.31 -0.05 0.61
CA GLY A 52 6.82 1.09 1.40
C GLY A 52 5.95 0.76 2.61
N THR A 53 6.26 -0.32 3.34
CA THR A 53 5.77 -0.50 4.73
C THR A 53 6.36 0.54 5.69
N ASP A 54 7.49 1.12 5.31
CA ASP A 54 8.18 2.11 6.11
C ASP A 54 7.44 3.43 5.95
N ARG A 55 6.74 3.83 7.01
CA ARG A 55 6.16 5.17 7.17
C ARG A 55 7.28 6.19 7.37
N PHE A 56 8.17 6.25 6.38
CA PHE A 56 9.36 7.07 6.29
C PHE A 56 9.17 8.09 5.16
N LEU A 57 9.31 9.36 5.49
CA LEU A 57 9.29 10.48 4.56
C LEU A 57 10.59 11.25 4.73
N LEU A 58 11.38 11.33 3.66
CA LEU A 58 12.46 12.28 3.54
C LEU A 58 11.95 13.50 2.76
N ARG A 59 11.95 14.66 3.40
CA ARG A 59 11.69 15.96 2.77
C ARG A 59 12.78 16.93 3.20
N GLY A 60 12.66 18.18 2.82
CA GLY A 60 13.63 19.19 3.22
C GLY A 60 13.55 20.39 2.29
N TYR A 61 14.50 21.30 2.48
CA TYR A 61 14.70 22.45 1.62
C TYR A 61 16.19 22.63 1.36
N GLY A 62 16.51 23.45 0.38
CA GLY A 62 17.88 23.81 0.10
C GLY A 62 17.91 25.14 -0.63
N SER A 63 19.06 25.78 -0.57
CA SER A 63 19.30 27.06 -1.22
C SER A 63 20.69 27.06 -1.85
N ALA A 64 20.86 27.88 -2.88
CA ALA A 64 22.16 28.16 -3.46
C ALA A 64 22.20 29.63 -3.86
N GLY A 65 23.32 30.29 -3.61
CA GLY A 65 23.53 31.70 -3.84
C GLY A 65 24.93 31.96 -4.36
N PHE A 66 25.03 32.91 -5.27
CA PHE A 66 26.29 33.46 -5.74
C PHE A 66 26.21 34.97 -5.65
N VAL A 67 27.24 35.58 -5.05
CA VAL A 67 27.33 37.02 -4.89
C VAL A 67 28.62 37.49 -5.54
N ASP A 68 28.49 38.29 -6.59
CA ASP A 68 29.60 38.99 -7.22
C ASP A 68 29.67 40.43 -6.69
N ARG A 69 30.87 40.88 -6.28
CA ARG A 69 31.09 42.19 -5.67
C ARG A 69 32.12 42.97 -6.48
N ASP A 70 31.72 44.13 -7.00
CA ASP A 70 32.63 44.98 -7.77
C ASP A 70 33.82 45.44 -6.90
N GLY A 71 35.03 45.10 -7.34
CA GLY A 71 36.27 45.37 -6.61
C GLY A 71 36.54 44.47 -5.39
N GLY A 72 35.78 43.39 -5.20
CA GLY A 72 35.98 42.40 -4.13
C GLY A 72 35.91 40.96 -4.64
N ASP A 73 36.08 40.00 -3.73
CA ASP A 73 35.96 38.58 -4.04
C ASP A 73 34.48 38.16 -4.16
N SER A 74 34.20 37.27 -5.11
CA SER A 74 32.89 36.64 -5.26
C SER A 74 32.72 35.48 -4.28
N THR A 75 31.52 35.33 -3.71
CA THR A 75 31.19 34.28 -2.73
C THR A 75 30.17 33.31 -3.33
N PHE A 76 30.38 32.01 -3.11
CA PHE A 76 29.36 30.99 -3.35
C PHE A 76 28.94 30.37 -2.02
N GLN A 77 27.63 30.23 -1.85
CA GLN A 77 27.03 29.60 -0.68
C GLN A 77 25.94 28.64 -1.10
N ALA A 78 25.81 27.52 -0.40
CA ALA A 78 24.72 26.58 -0.61
C ALA A 78 24.34 25.92 0.72
N SER A 79 23.06 25.62 0.89
CA SER A 79 22.58 24.87 2.03
C SER A 79 21.59 23.79 1.61
N VAL A 80 21.57 22.69 2.36
CA VAL A 80 20.52 21.68 2.27
C VAL A 80 20.18 21.19 3.67
N SER A 81 18.88 21.18 3.97
CA SER A 81 18.35 20.81 5.27
C SER A 81 17.39 19.64 5.11
N PRO A 82 17.88 18.39 5.06
CA PRO A 82 17.03 17.21 5.04
C PRO A 82 16.29 17.04 6.38
N LEU A 83 14.99 16.79 6.27
CA LEU A 83 14.08 16.46 7.34
C LEU A 83 13.63 14.99 7.20
N PHE A 84 14.01 14.20 8.20
CA PHE A 84 13.67 12.79 8.34
C PHE A 84 12.42 12.66 9.20
N LEU A 85 11.37 12.05 8.66
CA LEU A 85 10.15 11.73 9.40
C LEU A 85 9.93 10.23 9.32
N TRP A 86 9.94 9.54 10.45
CA TRP A 86 9.87 8.08 10.47
C TRP A 86 8.96 7.56 11.58
N GLN A 87 7.85 6.93 11.21
CA GLN A 87 7.07 6.16 12.15
C GLN A 87 7.68 4.76 12.32
N VAL A 88 8.50 4.63 13.38
CA VAL A 88 9.29 3.44 13.74
C VAL A 88 8.39 2.29 14.23
N ALA A 89 7.26 2.62 14.86
CA ALA A 89 6.23 1.67 15.29
C ALA A 89 4.85 2.34 15.30
N ASP A 90 3.77 1.58 15.53
CA ASP A 90 2.39 2.10 15.47
C ASP A 90 2.12 3.36 16.27
N ARG A 91 2.88 3.60 17.35
CA ARG A 91 2.77 4.79 18.21
C ARG A 91 4.09 5.51 18.43
N VAL A 92 5.16 5.14 17.73
CA VAL A 92 6.49 5.74 17.90
C VAL A 92 6.86 6.47 16.62
N LEU A 93 7.10 7.78 16.74
CA LEU A 93 7.56 8.64 15.66
C LEU A 93 8.95 9.17 15.99
N PHE A 94 9.84 9.13 15.02
CA PHE A 94 11.16 9.72 15.05
C PHE A 94 11.19 10.86 14.03
N GLU A 95 11.68 12.02 14.44
CA GLU A 95 11.89 13.18 13.58
C GLU A 95 13.30 13.70 13.77
N ALA A 96 13.94 14.14 12.69
CA ALA A 96 15.25 14.79 12.76
C ALA A 96 15.45 15.76 11.59
N GLU A 97 16.06 16.90 11.85
CA GLU A 97 16.51 17.84 10.84
C GLU A 97 18.03 18.01 10.97
N LEU A 98 18.71 17.79 9.85
CA LEU A 98 20.14 18.04 9.70
C LEU A 98 20.29 19.22 8.75
N GLU A 99 21.22 20.13 9.01
CA GLU A 99 21.61 21.21 8.10
C GLU A 99 23.04 20.97 7.61
N LEU A 100 23.23 21.09 6.30
CA LEU A 100 24.54 21.13 5.67
C LEU A 100 24.67 22.48 4.97
N GLU A 101 25.66 23.27 5.38
CA GLU A 101 25.96 24.56 4.80
C GLU A 101 27.36 24.55 4.19
N LEU A 102 27.47 25.07 2.98
CA LEU A 102 28.72 25.34 2.29
C LEU A 102 28.87 26.85 2.20
N GLU A 103 29.93 27.38 2.80
CA GLU A 103 30.33 28.77 2.69
C GLU A 103 31.78 28.80 2.20
N ASP A 104 31.98 29.29 0.97
CA ASP A 104 33.28 29.30 0.28
C ASP A 104 33.98 27.93 0.23
N SER A 105 34.97 27.71 1.10
CA SER A 105 35.78 26.47 1.19
C SER A 105 35.45 25.63 2.42
N ASP A 106 34.54 26.09 3.28
CA ASP A 106 34.19 25.45 4.53
C ASP A 106 32.81 24.80 4.42
N THR A 107 32.67 23.62 5.01
CA THR A 107 31.40 22.91 5.12
C THR A 107 31.04 22.79 6.59
N ASN A 108 29.89 23.32 6.96
CA ASN A 108 29.31 23.18 8.28
C ASN A 108 28.21 22.10 8.25
N VAL A 109 28.14 21.31 9.32
CA VAL A 109 27.15 20.25 9.48
C VAL A 109 26.58 20.34 10.87
N GLU A 110 25.29 20.64 10.95
CA GLU A 110 24.58 20.85 12.21
C GLU A 110 23.38 19.91 12.30
N LEU A 111 23.20 19.33 13.48
CA LEU A 111 21.97 18.62 13.82
C LEU A 111 21.08 19.60 14.56
N GLU A 112 20.13 20.20 13.83
CA GLU A 112 19.17 21.15 14.38
C GLU A 112 18.35 20.51 15.49
N TYR A 113 17.76 19.35 15.20
CA TYR A 113 17.09 18.55 16.20
C TYR A 113 17.03 17.07 15.81
N ALA A 114 16.84 16.24 16.84
CA ALA A 114 16.41 14.86 16.70
C ALA A 114 15.54 14.51 17.90
N ASP A 115 14.36 13.96 17.64
CA ASP A 115 13.40 13.61 18.68
C ASP A 115 12.73 12.25 18.42
N LEU A 116 12.22 11.70 19.51
CA LEU A 116 11.45 10.47 19.52
C LEU A 116 10.20 10.70 20.36
N SER A 117 9.04 10.54 19.76
CA SER A 117 7.75 10.74 20.41
C SER A 117 6.95 9.44 20.47
N TYR A 118 6.21 9.27 21.57
CA TYR A 118 5.24 8.19 21.74
C TYR A 118 3.82 8.77 21.79
N VAL A 119 2.98 8.39 20.84
CA VAL A 119 1.60 8.85 20.72
C VAL A 119 0.72 8.09 21.72
N LEU A 120 0.31 8.77 22.81
CA LEU A 120 -0.48 8.18 23.89
C LEU A 120 -1.98 8.05 23.56
N THR A 121 -2.52 8.97 22.77
CA THR A 121 -3.93 8.98 22.36
C THR A 121 -4.05 9.45 20.91
N ASP A 122 -5.03 8.89 20.19
CA ASP A 122 -5.37 9.18 18.80
C ASP A 122 -6.70 9.94 18.67
N TYR A 123 -7.08 10.65 19.73
CA TYR A 123 -8.40 11.29 19.90
C TYR A 123 -8.63 12.47 18.95
#